data_AF-A0A317GJB1-F1
#
_entry.id   AF-A0A317GJB1-F1
#
_cell.length_a   1.000
_cell.length_b   1.000
_cell.length_c   1.000
_cell.angle_alpha   90.00
_cell.angle_beta   90.00
_cell.angle_gamma   90.00
#
_symmetry.space_group_name_H-M   'P 1'
#
loop_
_entity.id
_entity.type
_entity.pdbx_description
1 polymer ?
#
loop_
_entity_poly.entity_id
_entity_poly.type
_entity_poly.pdbx_seq_one_letter_code
_entity_poly.pdbx_strand_id
1 'polypeptide(L)'
;MIETVKKERKLLKQLMRESDKYDHGFIPIDNKHVNMQNYYFRELCQKGFIKTAEAKYETDAWVDPKPKSIQLTNLGKHYFEHRFEVTKELMFKSFWLPIAVAFVTSLLTNGVLYTIRLLLK
;
A
#
# COMPACT_ATOMS: atom_id res chain seq x y z
N MET A 1 0.87 0.78 10.73
CA MET A 1 1.27 1.07 9.33
C MET A 1 2.49 1.97 9.37
N ILE A 2 3.58 1.64 8.68
CA ILE A 2 4.75 2.55 8.61
C ILE A 2 4.36 3.78 7.80
N GLU A 3 4.58 4.96 8.37
CA GLU A 3 4.28 6.22 7.71
C GLU A 3 5.21 6.47 6.53
N THR A 4 4.61 6.79 5.39
CA THR A 4 5.34 7.21 4.20
C THR A 4 4.88 8.59 3.77
N VAL A 5 5.73 9.31 3.04
CA VAL A 5 5.34 10.56 2.40
C VAL A 5 4.86 10.32 0.96
N LYS A 6 4.16 11.30 0.37
CA LYS A 6 3.63 11.19 -1.00
C LYS A 6 4.70 10.85 -2.04
N LYS A 7 5.92 11.41 -1.89
CA LYS A 7 7.04 11.18 -2.79
C LYS A 7 7.61 9.76 -2.67
N GLU A 8 7.73 9.22 -1.46
CA GLU A 8 8.08 7.81 -1.23
C GLU A 8 7.07 6.87 -1.87
N ARG A 9 5.76 7.12 -1.71
CA ARG A 9 4.72 6.32 -2.36
C ARG A 9 4.79 6.36 -3.88
N LYS A 10 5.03 7.55 -4.44
CA LYS A 10 5.17 7.69 -5.90
C LYS A 10 6.35 6.86 -6.41
N LEU A 11 7.49 6.92 -5.72
CA LEU A 11 8.67 6.13 -6.04
C LEU A 11 8.43 4.63 -5.87
N LEU A 12 7.82 4.20 -4.76
CA LEU A 12 7.48 2.80 -4.51
C LEU A 12 6.58 2.25 -5.62
N LYS A 13 5.55 2.99 -6.03
CA LYS A 13 4.66 2.59 -7.13
C LYS A 13 5.38 2.50 -8.48
N GLN A 14 6.36 3.37 -8.73
CA GLN A 14 7.21 3.29 -9.92
C GLN A 14 8.07 2.04 -9.87
N LEU A 15 8.72 1.76 -8.75
CA LEU A 15 9.54 0.57 -8.58
C LEU A 15 8.71 -0.71 -8.73
N MET A 16 7.49 -0.78 -8.20
CA MET A 16 6.58 -1.91 -8.42
C MET A 16 6.32 -2.15 -9.92
N ARG A 17 5.98 -1.10 -10.66
CA ARG A 17 5.72 -1.21 -12.10
C ARG A 17 6.96 -1.62 -12.89
N GLU A 18 8.13 -1.14 -12.49
CA GLU A 18 9.38 -1.56 -13.11
C GLU A 18 9.71 -3.02 -12.75
N SER A 19 9.46 -3.46 -11.51
CA SER A 19 9.71 -4.87 -11.15
C SER A 19 8.84 -5.83 -11.94
N ASP A 20 7.61 -5.46 -12.29
CA ASP A 20 6.70 -6.30 -13.07
C ASP A 20 7.20 -6.57 -14.50
N LYS A 21 8.17 -5.77 -15.00
CA LYS A 21 8.77 -5.95 -16.33
C LYS A 21 9.90 -6.97 -16.37
N TYR A 22 10.35 -7.44 -15.21
CA TYR A 22 11.47 -8.39 -15.11
C TYR A 22 10.97 -9.71 -14.51
N ASP A 23 11.32 -10.85 -15.12
CA ASP A 23 10.80 -12.19 -14.78
C ASP A 23 10.94 -12.60 -13.30
N HIS A 24 11.83 -11.95 -12.56
CA HIS A 24 12.12 -12.24 -11.15
C HIS A 24 11.94 -11.02 -10.23
N GLY A 25 11.39 -9.91 -10.76
CA GLY A 25 11.20 -8.68 -10.00
C GLY A 25 12.50 -7.98 -9.56
N PHE A 26 13.64 -8.36 -10.14
CA PHE A 26 14.92 -7.71 -9.93
C PHE A 26 15.09 -6.56 -10.91
N ILE A 27 15.12 -5.34 -10.40
CA ILE A 27 15.35 -4.14 -11.20
C ILE A 27 16.86 -3.90 -11.22
N PRO A 28 17.53 -3.91 -12.39
CA PRO A 28 18.96 -3.60 -12.48
C PRO A 28 19.24 -2.16 -12.05
N ILE A 29 20.33 -1.92 -11.31
CA ILE A 29 20.66 -0.57 -10.80
C ILE A 29 21.10 0.39 -11.90
N ASP A 30 21.69 -0.12 -12.99
CA ASP A 30 22.05 0.70 -14.15
C ASP A 30 20.82 1.18 -14.94
N ASN A 31 19.61 0.88 -14.44
CA ASN A 31 18.39 1.47 -14.96
C ASN A 31 18.40 2.98 -14.68
N LYS A 32 18.52 3.78 -15.76
CA LYS A 32 18.46 5.25 -15.76
C LYS A 32 17.29 5.86 -14.98
N HIS A 33 16.24 5.09 -14.70
CA HIS A 33 15.04 5.54 -14.00
C HIS A 33 15.15 5.49 -12.47
N VAL A 34 16.20 4.86 -11.91
CA VAL A 34 16.37 4.78 -10.45
C VAL A 34 17.62 5.50 -9.98
N ASN A 35 17.42 6.67 -9.38
CA ASN A 35 18.51 7.40 -8.75
C ASN A 35 18.72 6.89 -7.31
N MET A 36 19.80 6.14 -7.07
CA MET A 36 20.15 5.61 -5.75
C MET A 36 20.53 6.69 -4.72
N GLN A 37 20.97 7.85 -5.19
CA GLN A 37 21.29 9.01 -4.33
C GLN A 37 20.01 9.77 -3.92
N ASN A 38 18.84 9.37 -4.43
CA ASN A 38 17.58 9.95 -4.03
C ASN A 38 17.29 9.68 -2.55
N TYR A 39 17.08 10.74 -1.79
CA TYR A 39 16.70 10.69 -0.38
C TYR A 39 15.54 9.70 -0.11
N TYR A 40 14.47 9.74 -0.92
CA TYR A 40 13.31 8.87 -0.74
C TYR A 40 13.60 7.40 -1.06
N PHE A 41 14.59 7.13 -1.91
CA PHE A 41 15.03 5.76 -2.15
C PHE A 41 15.69 5.19 -0.89
N ARG A 42 16.59 5.95 -0.26
CA ARG A 42 17.22 5.56 1.00
C ARG A 42 16.19 5.37 2.12
N GLU A 43 15.20 6.25 2.23
CA GLU A 43 14.10 6.09 3.19
C GLU A 43 13.30 4.81 2.95
N LEU A 44 12.97 4.49 1.70
CA LEU A 44 12.27 3.23 1.38
C LEU A 44 13.12 1.99 1.72
N CYS A 45 14.44 2.06 1.55
CA CYS A 45 15.37 1.00 2.00
C CYS A 45 15.36 0.87 3.53
N GLN A 46 15.49 1.98 4.26
CA GLN A 46 15.53 2.00 5.72
C GLN A 46 14.22 1.50 6.34
N LYS A 47 13.09 1.84 5.73
CA LYS A 47 11.75 1.36 6.13
C LYS A 47 11.48 -0.10 5.70
N GLY A 48 12.41 -0.74 5.00
CA GLY A 48 12.33 -2.14 4.60
C GLY A 48 11.32 -2.42 3.48
N PHE A 49 10.90 -1.41 2.71
CA PHE A 49 10.01 -1.60 1.56
C PHE A 49 10.76 -2.13 0.33
N ILE A 50 12.03 -1.77 0.22
CA ILE A 50 12.91 -2.20 -0.86
C ILE A 50 14.25 -2.64 -0.27
N LYS A 51 14.94 -3.52 -0.97
CA LYS A 51 16.30 -3.95 -0.62
C LYS A 51 17.17 -3.94 -1.88
N THR A 52 18.46 -3.72 -1.67
CA THR A 52 19.45 -3.91 -2.73
C THR A 52 20.05 -5.30 -2.55
N ALA A 53 20.04 -6.11 -3.60
CA ALA A 53 20.54 -7.47 -3.58
C ALA A 53 21.58 -7.63 -4.69
N GLU A 54 22.71 -8.26 -4.39
CA GLU A 54 23.63 -8.71 -5.43
C GLU A 54 22.94 -9.84 -6.20
N ALA A 55 22.77 -9.67 -7.51
CA ALA A 55 22.22 -10.74 -8.33
C ALA A 55 23.20 -11.92 -8.34
N LYS A 56 22.89 -13.01 -7.62
CA LYS A 56 23.60 -14.28 -7.77
C LYS A 56 23.06 -14.96 -9.01
N TYR A 57 23.73 -14.75 -10.14
CA TYR A 57 23.58 -15.64 -11.29
C TYR A 57 24.42 -16.91 -11.04
N GLU A 58 23.80 -18.08 -11.18
CA GLU A 58 24.47 -19.39 -11.12
C GLU A 58 25.22 -19.67 -12.43
N THR A 59 26.19 -18.82 -12.77
CA THR A 59 27.06 -19.04 -13.93
C THR A 59 28.50 -19.03 -13.50
N ASP A 60 29.18 -20.15 -13.74
CA ASP A 60 30.57 -20.49 -13.40
C ASP A 60 31.64 -19.66 -14.16
N ALA A 61 31.33 -18.41 -14.49
CA ALA A 61 32.27 -17.49 -15.10
C ALA A 61 32.69 -16.44 -14.07
N TRP A 62 33.99 -16.28 -13.90
CA TRP A 62 34.62 -15.14 -13.22
C TRP A 62 34.24 -13.84 -13.93
N VAL A 63 33.06 -13.32 -13.63
CA VAL A 63 32.59 -12.02 -14.12
C VAL A 63 32.61 -11.04 -12.96
N ASP A 64 33.22 -9.90 -13.25
CA ASP A 64 33.26 -8.63 -12.52
C ASP A 64 32.05 -8.31 -11.61
N PRO A 65 32.21 -7.42 -10.61
CA PRO A 65 31.29 -7.26 -9.49
C PRO A 65 29.83 -7.26 -9.93
N LYS A 66 29.11 -8.29 -9.48
CA LYS A 66 27.73 -8.62 -9.84
C LYS A 66 26.86 -7.37 -9.90
N PRO A 67 25.97 -7.25 -10.90
CA PRO A 67 25.04 -6.13 -10.96
C PRO A 67 24.21 -6.14 -9.67
N LYS A 68 24.41 -5.11 -8.85
CA LYS A 68 23.53 -4.86 -7.73
C LYS A 68 22.14 -4.61 -8.34
N SER A 69 21.13 -5.24 -7.75
CA SER A 69 19.74 -5.17 -8.19
C SER A 69 18.88 -4.60 -7.07
N ILE A 70 17.74 -4.03 -7.42
CA ILE A 70 16.75 -3.54 -6.49
C ILE A 70 15.60 -4.53 -6.49
N GLN A 71 15.19 -4.95 -5.30
CA GLN A 71 14.07 -5.87 -5.11
C GLN A 71 13.08 -5.27 -4.12
N LEU A 72 11.79 -5.35 -4.43
CA LEU A 72 10.73 -5.05 -3.47
C LEU A 72 10.62 -6.16 -2.44
N THR A 73 10.50 -5.79 -1.17
CA THR A 73 10.16 -6.74 -0.10
C THR A 73 8.67 -7.08 -0.14
N ASN A 74 8.24 -8.12 0.57
CA ASN A 74 6.81 -8.42 0.70
C ASN A 74 6.03 -7.22 1.27
N LEU A 75 6.63 -6.49 2.21
CA LEU A 75 6.06 -5.27 2.76
C LEU A 75 5.88 -4.19 1.69
N GLY A 76 6.88 -4.00 0.80
CA GLY A 76 6.80 -3.06 -0.31
C GLY A 76 5.73 -3.43 -1.35
N LYS A 77 5.63 -4.72 -1.68
CA LYS A 77 4.65 -5.23 -2.66
C LYS A 77 3.20 -5.02 -2.22
N HIS A 78 2.89 -5.33 -0.95
CA HIS A 78 1.52 -5.24 -0.42
C HIS A 78 1.18 -3.89 0.24
N TYR A 79 2.08 -2.90 0.16
CA TYR A 79 1.89 -1.62 0.85
C TYR A 79 0.58 -0.92 0.48
N PHE A 80 0.23 -0.86 -0.82
CA PHE A 80 -0.97 -0.16 -1.28
C PHE A 80 -2.26 -0.90 -0.96
N GLU A 81 -2.22 -2.23 -0.93
CA GLU A 81 -3.36 -3.07 -0.53
C GLU A 81 -3.67 -2.85 0.95
N HIS A 82 -2.67 -3.00 1.82
CA HIS A 82 -2.83 -2.75 3.25
C HIS A 82 -3.27 -1.31 3.54
N ARG A 83 -2.74 -0.33 2.82
CA ARG A 83 -3.17 1.06 2.99
C ARG A 83 -4.62 1.27 2.58
N PHE A 84 -5.06 0.63 1.50
CA PHE A 84 -6.44 0.67 1.05
C PHE A 84 -7.39 0.01 2.06
N GLU A 85 -7.03 -1.16 2.59
CA GLU A 85 -7.80 -1.87 3.62
C GLU A 85 -7.98 -1.02 4.88
N VAL A 86 -6.90 -0.44 5.40
CA VAL A 86 -6.96 0.45 6.57
C VAL A 86 -7.82 1.69 6.27
N THR A 87 -7.70 2.27 5.08
CA THR A 87 -8.51 3.44 4.70
C THR A 87 -9.98 3.08 4.60
N LYS A 88 -10.31 1.91 4.03
CA LYS A 88 -11.67 1.39 3.90
C LYS A 88 -12.28 1.14 5.28
N GLU A 89 -11.54 0.50 6.18
CA GLU A 89 -12.00 0.23 7.54
C GLU A 89 -12.27 1.53 8.31
N LEU A 90 -11.38 2.51 8.20
CA LEU A 90 -11.54 3.81 8.85
C LEU A 90 -12.76 4.57 8.29
N MET A 91 -12.94 4.61 6.98
CA MET A 91 -14.14 5.21 6.36
C MET A 91 -15.42 4.50 6.81
N PHE A 92 -15.41 3.17 6.89
CA PHE A 92 -16.56 2.39 7.34
C PHE A 92 -16.93 2.73 8.79
N LYS A 93 -15.97 2.67 9.71
CA LYS A 93 -16.21 2.93 11.13
C LYS A 93 -16.54 4.39 11.42
N SER A 94 -15.91 5.34 10.74
CA SER A 94 -16.06 6.77 11.05
C SER A 94 -17.24 7.44 10.35
N PHE A 95 -17.63 6.96 9.16
CA PHE A 95 -18.66 7.63 8.37
C PHE A 95 -19.88 6.74 8.12
N TRP A 96 -19.67 5.54 7.56
CA TRP A 96 -20.77 4.68 7.15
C TRP A 96 -21.55 4.10 8.33
N LEU A 97 -20.84 3.64 9.37
CA LEU A 97 -21.46 3.03 10.54
C LEU A 97 -22.37 4.03 11.30
N PRO A 98 -21.93 5.27 11.63
CA PRO A 98 -22.82 6.25 12.25
C PRO A 98 -24.06 6.59 11.42
N ILE A 99 -23.91 6.71 10.09
CA ILE A 99 -25.05 6.97 9.18
C ILE A 99 -26.04 5.81 9.22
N ALA A 100 -25.57 4.58 9.13
CA ALA A 100 -26.42 3.40 9.19
C ALA A 100 -27.17 3.32 10.52
N VAL A 101 -26.48 3.57 11.64
CA VAL A 101 -27.09 3.60 12.97
C VAL A 101 -28.16 4.69 13.05
N ALA A 102 -27.85 5.92 12.63
CA ALA A 102 -28.79 7.04 12.64
C ALA A 102 -30.03 6.79 11.77
N PHE A 103 -29.86 6.15 10.62
CA PHE A 103 -30.95 5.80 9.73
C PHE A 103 -31.89 4.76 10.35
N VAL A 104 -31.33 3.68 10.91
CA VAL A 104 -32.10 2.62 11.58
C VAL A 104 -32.85 3.18 12.80
N THR A 105 -32.18 3.98 13.63
CA THR A 105 -32.83 4.58 14.81
C THR A 105 -33.93 5.56 14.42
N SER A 106 -33.76 6.33 13.34
CA SER A 106 -34.79 7.24 12.85
C SER A 106 -36.02 6.49 12.34
N LEU A 107 -35.84 5.40 11.60
CA LEU A 107 -36.94 4.56 11.13
C LEU A 107 -37.70 3.93 12.29
N LEU A 108 -37.00 3.37 13.27
CA LEU A 108 -37.61 2.76 14.46
C LEU A 108 -38.38 3.81 15.27
N THR A 109 -37.77 4.96 15.53
CA THR A 109 -38.40 6.04 16.32
C THR A 109 -39.67 6.54 15.66
N ASN A 110 -39.63 6.83 14.36
CA ASN A 110 -40.80 7.29 13.61
C ASN A 110 -41.87 6.21 13.49
N GLY A 111 -41.48 4.95 13.28
CA GLY A 111 -42.40 3.82 13.23
C GLY A 111 -43.15 3.64 14.56
N VAL A 112 -42.43 3.68 15.68
CA VAL A 112 -43.01 3.60 17.03
C VAL A 112 -43.92 4.80 17.32
N LEU A 113 -43.51 6.02 16.94
CA LEU A 113 -44.35 7.20 17.06
C LEU A 113 -45.66 7.09 16.27
N TYR A 114 -45.58 6.53 15.06
CA TYR A 114 -46.75 6.32 14.22
C TYR A 114 -47.70 5.28 14.82
N THR A 115 -47.20 4.15 15.32
CA THR A 115 -48.04 3.11 15.93
C THR A 115 -48.68 3.58 17.23
N ILE A 116 -47.96 4.33 18.08
CA ILE A 116 -48.54 4.93 19.29
C ILE A 116 -49.66 5.91 18.93
N ARG A 117 -49.46 6.76 17.92
CA ARG A 117 -50.50 7.68 17.44
C ARG A 117 -51.72 6.95 16.87
N LEU A 118 -51.53 5.80 16.23
CA LEU A 118 -52.63 4.99 15.70
C LEU A 118 -53.45 4.35 16.84
N LEU A 119 -52.79 3.89 17.91
CA LEU A 119 -53.43 3.24 19.06
C LEU A 119 -54.16 4.21 20.00
N LEU A 120 -53.77 5.49 20.03
CA LEU A 120 -54.41 6.54 20.83
C LEU A 120 -55.57 7.24 20.10
N LYS A 121 -55.92 6.80 18.89
CA LYS A 121 -57.02 7.31 18.07
C LYS A 121 -58.20 6.35 18.12
#